data_AF-A0A0C9U0G1-F1
#
_entry.id   AF-A0A0C9U0G1-F1
#
_cell.length_a   1.000
_cell.length_b   1.000
_cell.length_c   1.000
_cell.angle_alpha   90.00
_cell.angle_beta   90.00
_cell.angle_gamma   90.00
#
_symmetry.space_group_name_H-M   'P 1'
#
loop_
_entity.id
_entity.type
_entity.pdbx_description
1 polymer ?
#
loop_
_entity_poly.entity_id
_entity_poly.type
_entity_poly.pdbx_seq_one_letter_code
_entity_poly.pdbx_strand_id
1 'polypeptide(L)'
;MGLVELIQSGAKKYEELTEVEKDEMIKALETHTEGVEHGFRVSQCSRGQIIRHTMDQIHKQMLVLKHQTGTSSFIFSARNNTSVDNKPFFYATDHASRDFVRLGMKRDIMDTGIQYEGYLINNLAGSASNQQARLKRVRTVCGLLTQKGLVLRHSFALEGWPLSKFHAPGDISSIEELEALESALENGVCCWIEQTDKELKEVRERMEAQKKVRKKKAPVKEDVSDSETSDAGSGSGNTPPRSKMCTVSRSVVSLQRLSILIAMFWMH
;
A
#
# COMPACT_ATOMS: atom_id res chain seq x y z
N MET A 1 3.69 54.72 -10.57
CA MET A 1 4.68 54.49 -9.50
C MET A 1 3.91 54.43 -8.20
N GLY A 2 4.05 53.33 -7.47
CA GLY A 2 3.40 53.18 -6.17
C GLY A 2 4.07 54.04 -5.11
N LEU A 3 3.33 54.40 -4.07
CA LEU A 3 3.83 55.25 -2.96
C LEU A 3 5.03 54.62 -2.24
N VAL A 4 5.07 53.28 -2.18
CA VAL A 4 6.18 52.47 -1.65
C VAL A 4 7.46 52.61 -2.50
N GLU A 5 7.34 52.68 -3.83
CA GLU A 5 8.49 52.85 -4.74
C GLU A 5 9.10 54.25 -4.61
N LEU A 6 8.27 55.27 -4.36
CA LEU A 6 8.70 56.66 -4.14
C LEU A 6 9.61 56.80 -2.92
N ILE A 7 9.29 56.10 -1.82
CA ILE A 7 10.13 56.12 -0.60
C ILE A 7 11.41 55.30 -0.80
N GLN A 8 11.33 54.13 -1.45
CA GLN A 8 12.52 53.33 -1.75
C GLN A 8 13.50 54.04 -2.70
N SER A 9 12.98 54.87 -3.61
CA SER A 9 13.80 55.72 -4.48
C SER A 9 14.44 56.93 -3.76
N GLY A 10 14.11 57.16 -2.49
CA GLY A 10 14.62 58.27 -1.69
C GLY A 10 14.01 59.63 -2.01
N ALA A 11 12.95 59.68 -2.84
CA ALA A 11 12.34 60.91 -3.32
C ALA A 11 11.46 61.63 -2.27
N LYS A 12 11.02 60.92 -1.23
CA LYS A 12 10.30 61.49 -0.08
C LYS A 12 10.75 60.79 1.20
N LYS A 13 10.94 61.56 2.29
CA LYS A 13 11.20 61.01 3.62
C LYS A 13 9.88 60.63 4.30
N TYR A 14 9.90 59.59 5.13
CA TYR A 14 8.73 59.12 5.90
C TYR A 14 8.10 60.23 6.79
N GLU A 15 8.94 61.15 7.27
CA GLU A 15 8.52 62.27 8.12
C GLU A 15 7.66 63.30 7.36
N GLU A 16 7.82 63.40 6.04
CA GLU A 16 7.12 64.37 5.19
C GLU A 16 5.78 63.84 4.65
N LEU A 17 5.45 62.57 4.93
CA LEU A 17 4.19 61.97 4.52
C LEU A 17 3.02 62.42 5.40
N THR A 18 1.89 62.65 4.74
CA THR A 18 0.60 62.88 5.41
C THR A 18 0.12 61.63 6.14
N GLU A 19 -0.74 61.78 7.15
CA GLU A 19 -1.25 60.61 7.91
C GLU A 19 -1.98 59.60 7.02
N VAL A 20 -2.70 60.09 6.00
CA VAL A 20 -3.41 59.24 5.04
C VAL A 20 -2.45 58.34 4.25
N GLU A 21 -1.31 58.89 3.80
CA GLU A 21 -0.28 58.13 3.09
C GLU A 21 0.41 57.10 4.01
N LYS A 22 0.51 57.39 5.32
CA LYS A 22 1.06 56.45 6.30
C LYS A 22 0.12 55.28 6.55
N ASP A 23 -1.18 55.52 6.69
CA ASP A 23 -2.18 54.47 6.87
C ASP A 23 -2.26 53.54 5.65
N GLU A 24 -2.15 54.09 4.43
CA GLU A 24 -2.07 53.27 3.21
C GLU A 24 -0.85 52.36 3.21
N MET A 25 0.29 52.83 3.72
CA MET A 25 1.49 52.00 3.86
C MET A 25 1.37 50.95 4.95
N ILE A 26 0.76 51.30 6.10
CA ILE A 26 0.48 50.33 7.16
C ILE A 26 -0.40 49.21 6.60
N LYS A 27 -1.46 49.58 5.86
CA LYS A 27 -2.34 48.60 5.21
C LYS A 27 -1.64 47.77 4.13
N ALA A 28 -0.70 48.35 3.40
CA ALA A 28 0.14 47.63 2.44
C ALA A 28 1.10 46.65 3.14
N LEU A 29 1.64 47.02 4.31
CA LEU A 29 2.47 46.14 5.13
C LEU A 29 1.65 45.04 5.78
N GLU A 30 0.45 45.35 6.28
CA GLU A 30 -0.49 44.36 6.82
C GLU A 30 -0.87 43.36 5.74
N THR A 31 -1.30 43.80 4.56
CA THR A 31 -1.61 42.88 3.44
C THR A 31 -0.42 42.05 2.98
N HIS A 32 0.81 42.60 3.03
CA HIS A 32 2.02 41.82 2.78
C HIS A 32 2.31 40.82 3.91
N THR A 33 2.08 41.18 5.17
CA THR A 33 2.29 40.33 6.34
C THR A 33 1.25 39.21 6.39
N GLU A 34 -0.02 39.53 6.14
CA GLU A 34 -1.12 38.57 5.96
C GLU A 34 -0.87 37.66 4.74
N GLY A 35 -0.26 38.19 3.68
CA GLY A 35 0.17 37.40 2.52
C GLY A 35 1.33 36.45 2.79
N VAL A 36 2.21 36.78 3.75
CA VAL A 36 3.21 35.86 4.30
C VAL A 36 2.54 34.81 5.19
N GLU A 37 1.54 35.21 5.97
CA GLU A 37 0.77 34.33 6.84
C GLU A 37 -0.05 33.29 6.05
N HIS A 38 -0.59 33.68 4.89
CA HIS A 38 -1.40 32.82 4.01
C HIS A 38 -0.60 32.17 2.86
N GLY A 39 0.71 32.42 2.76
CA GLY A 39 1.67 31.68 1.94
C GLY A 39 1.48 31.80 0.42
N PHE A 40 2.06 32.82 -0.21
CA PHE A 40 2.33 32.83 -1.65
C PHE A 40 3.27 31.68 -2.06
N ARG A 41 3.06 31.07 -3.25
CA ARG A 41 3.84 29.97 -3.89
C ARG A 41 5.27 29.75 -3.35
N VAL A 42 5.37 29.15 -2.18
CA VAL A 42 6.65 28.81 -1.57
C VAL A 42 7.22 27.59 -2.31
N SER A 43 8.50 27.64 -2.69
CA SER A 43 9.17 26.47 -3.30
C SER A 43 9.03 25.24 -2.38
N GLN A 44 9.06 24.02 -2.94
CA GLN A 44 8.92 22.81 -2.11
C GLN A 44 9.97 22.73 -0.99
N CYS A 45 11.19 23.21 -1.27
CA CYS A 45 12.28 23.27 -0.28
C CYS A 45 11.93 24.24 0.86
N SER A 46 11.48 25.44 0.52
CA SER A 46 11.11 26.47 1.49
C SER A 46 9.90 26.04 2.35
N ARG A 47 8.92 25.32 1.78
CA ARG A 47 7.82 24.71 2.56
C ARG A 47 8.34 23.70 3.57
N GLY A 48 9.28 22.84 3.16
CA GLY A 48 9.92 21.89 4.07
C GLY A 48 10.69 22.57 5.20
N GLN A 49 11.37 23.70 4.91
CA GLN A 49 12.07 24.49 5.93
C GLN A 49 11.10 25.11 6.94
N ILE A 50 9.98 25.68 6.47
CA ILE A 50 8.94 26.22 7.35
C ILE A 50 8.40 25.12 8.28
N ILE A 51 8.06 23.95 7.74
CA ILE A 51 7.56 22.82 8.55
C ILE A 51 8.59 22.44 9.63
N ARG A 52 9.87 22.28 9.27
CA ARG A 52 10.93 21.94 10.24
C ARG A 52 11.06 23.00 11.33
N HIS A 53 11.10 24.27 10.94
CA HIS A 53 11.25 25.38 11.88
C HIS A 53 10.08 25.45 12.86
N THR A 54 8.85 25.41 12.37
CA THR A 54 7.65 25.46 13.20
C THR A 54 7.55 24.24 14.12
N MET A 55 7.86 23.04 13.61
CA MET A 55 7.82 21.82 14.42
C MET A 55 8.87 21.83 15.54
N ASP A 56 10.07 22.38 15.30
CA ASP A 56 11.08 22.56 16.35
C ASP A 56 10.63 23.58 17.42
N GLN A 57 9.93 24.64 17.02
CA GLN A 57 9.34 25.58 17.98
C GLN A 57 8.26 24.91 18.83
N ILE A 58 7.36 24.13 18.22
CA ILE A 58 6.33 23.37 18.93
C ILE A 58 6.98 22.40 19.93
N HIS A 59 8.02 21.68 19.53
CA HIS A 59 8.73 20.78 20.44
C HIS A 59 9.30 21.54 21.66
N LYS A 60 9.94 22.70 21.46
CA LYS A 60 10.42 23.53 22.57
C LYS A 60 9.29 23.93 23.51
N GLN A 61 8.14 24.33 22.98
CA GLN A 61 6.97 24.69 23.78
C GLN A 61 6.42 23.49 24.56
N MET A 62 6.38 22.30 23.97
CA MET A 62 5.97 21.07 24.66
C MET A 62 6.92 20.73 25.83
N LEU A 63 8.22 20.96 25.68
CA LEU A 63 9.19 20.75 26.76
C LEU A 63 8.99 21.76 27.89
N VAL A 64 8.72 23.02 27.57
CA VAL A 64 8.38 24.05 28.57
C VAL A 64 7.10 23.68 29.31
N LEU A 65 6.06 23.26 28.59
CA LEU A 65 4.79 22.82 29.18
C LEU A 65 5.02 21.69 30.18
N LYS A 66 5.77 20.66 29.79
CA LYS A 66 6.14 19.56 30.69
C LYS A 66 6.87 20.06 31.93
N HIS A 67 7.84 20.96 31.79
CA HIS A 67 8.59 21.48 32.93
C HIS A 67 7.69 22.26 33.90
N GLN A 68 6.70 23.00 33.37
CA GLN A 68 5.81 23.82 34.19
C GLN A 68 4.68 23.03 34.85
N THR A 69 4.07 22.10 34.13
CA THR A 69 2.85 21.41 34.58
C THR A 69 3.06 19.94 34.91
N GLY A 70 4.21 19.37 34.57
CA GLY A 70 4.46 17.93 34.63
C GLY A 70 3.70 17.12 33.58
N THR A 71 3.05 17.77 32.61
CA THR A 71 2.24 17.09 31.60
C THR A 71 3.13 16.49 30.51
N SER A 72 3.08 15.17 30.35
CA SER A 72 3.73 14.48 29.23
C SER A 72 2.84 14.49 27.99
N SER A 73 3.43 14.72 26.82
CA SER A 73 2.70 14.74 25.56
C SER A 73 3.58 14.24 24.41
N PHE A 74 2.95 13.69 23.38
CA PHE A 74 3.61 13.36 22.13
C PHE A 74 2.75 13.82 20.95
N ILE A 75 3.39 14.11 19.83
CA ILE A 75 2.75 14.61 18.62
C ILE A 75 3.25 13.86 17.39
N PHE A 76 2.33 13.50 16.51
CA PHE A 76 2.61 13.02 15.16
C PHE A 76 2.23 14.12 14.18
N SER A 77 3.16 14.45 13.27
CA SER A 77 2.91 15.40 12.19
C SER A 77 3.33 14.78 10.87
N ALA A 78 2.42 14.80 9.90
CA ALA A 78 2.62 14.24 8.59
C ALA A 78 2.02 15.17 7.53
N ARG A 79 2.52 15.07 6.30
CA ARG A 79 2.02 15.87 5.18
C ARG A 79 0.71 15.30 4.65
N ASN A 80 -0.15 16.19 4.17
CA ASN A 80 -1.41 15.85 3.49
C ASN A 80 -1.30 15.91 1.95
N ASN A 81 -0.10 16.11 1.41
CA ASN A 81 0.11 16.18 -0.03
C ASN A 81 1.43 15.50 -0.40
N THR A 82 1.53 15.06 -1.64
CA THR A 82 2.73 14.43 -2.20
C THR A 82 3.76 15.45 -2.71
N SER A 83 3.40 16.73 -2.74
CA SER A 83 4.18 17.79 -3.38
C SER A 83 5.47 18.17 -2.64
N VAL A 84 5.46 18.09 -1.31
CA VAL A 84 6.64 18.38 -0.46
C VAL A 84 7.27 17.07 -0.03
N ASP A 85 8.52 16.80 -0.40
CA ASP A 85 9.23 15.63 0.14
C ASP A 85 9.66 15.89 1.59
N ASN A 86 8.89 15.39 2.55
CA ASN A 86 9.19 15.51 3.97
C ASN A 86 8.71 14.27 4.73
N LYS A 87 9.58 13.74 5.59
CA LYS A 87 9.28 12.58 6.42
C LYS A 87 8.34 12.98 7.58
N PRO A 88 7.47 12.07 8.06
CA PRO A 88 6.67 12.32 9.26
C PRO A 88 7.56 12.66 10.46
N PHE A 89 7.14 13.66 11.23
CA PHE A 89 7.78 14.03 12.49
C PHE A 89 7.08 13.36 13.64
N PHE A 90 7.89 12.92 14.60
CA PHE A 90 7.42 12.46 15.89
C PHE A 90 8.26 13.12 16.99
N TYR A 91 7.59 13.84 17.87
CA TYR A 91 8.19 14.39 19.07
C TYR A 91 7.44 13.89 20.29
N ALA A 92 8.19 13.61 21.35
CA ALA A 92 7.67 13.19 22.63
C ALA A 92 8.46 13.90 23.72
N THR A 93 7.76 14.39 24.74
CA THR A 93 8.40 15.08 25.86
C THR A 93 9.14 14.12 26.80
N ASP A 94 8.75 12.84 26.80
CA ASP A 94 9.22 11.81 27.73
C ASP A 94 9.58 10.52 27.01
N HIS A 95 10.55 9.78 27.59
CA HIS A 95 10.86 8.44 27.13
C HIS A 95 9.64 7.51 27.29
N ALA A 96 8.89 7.66 28.40
CA ALA A 96 7.67 6.89 28.65
C ALA A 96 6.61 7.08 27.55
N SER A 97 6.49 8.29 26.99
CA SER A 97 5.58 8.54 25.87
C SER A 97 6.03 7.85 24.58
N ARG A 98 7.34 7.73 24.34
CA ARG A 98 7.88 6.95 23.21
C ARG A 98 7.65 5.46 23.41
N ASP A 99 7.87 4.98 24.64
CA ASP A 99 7.67 3.58 25.01
C ASP A 99 6.19 3.20 24.97
N PHE A 100 5.28 4.12 25.29
CA PHE A 100 3.85 3.87 25.15
C PHE A 100 3.46 3.53 23.71
N VAL A 101 4.03 4.22 22.72
CA VAL A 101 3.79 3.89 21.30
C VAL A 101 4.37 2.51 20.97
N ARG A 102 5.60 2.23 21.39
CA ARG A 102 6.28 0.96 21.07
C ARG A 102 5.70 -0.25 21.78
N LEU A 103 5.49 -0.15 23.08
CA LEU A 103 5.08 -1.24 23.96
C LEU A 103 3.56 -1.28 24.14
N GLY A 104 2.94 -0.12 24.34
CA GLY A 104 1.49 0.00 24.54
C GLY A 104 0.72 -0.21 23.24
N MET A 105 1.09 0.49 22.17
CA MET A 105 0.45 0.32 20.86
C MET A 105 1.04 -0.83 20.04
N LYS A 106 2.16 -1.43 20.48
CA LYS A 106 2.85 -2.53 19.79
C LYS A 106 3.19 -2.19 18.34
N ARG A 107 3.58 -0.94 18.09
CA ARG A 107 3.91 -0.44 16.75
C ARG A 107 5.21 0.33 16.79
N ASP A 108 5.95 0.28 15.69
CA ASP A 108 7.04 1.22 15.54
C ASP A 108 6.50 2.64 15.34
N ILE A 109 7.25 3.60 15.85
CA ILE A 109 6.93 5.03 15.80
C ILE A 109 6.90 5.49 14.33
N MET A 110 7.89 5.07 13.54
CA MET A 110 7.98 5.45 12.14
C MET A 110 6.85 4.82 11.32
N ASP A 111 6.54 3.54 11.56
CA ASP A 111 5.43 2.87 10.89
C ASP A 111 4.09 3.55 11.19
N THR A 112 3.89 4.00 12.42
CA THR A 112 2.69 4.75 12.82
C THR A 112 2.62 6.10 12.09
N GLY A 113 3.75 6.80 11.98
CA GLY A 113 3.86 8.05 11.22
C GLY A 113 3.57 7.86 9.72
N ILE A 114 4.11 6.80 9.11
CA ILE A 114 3.87 6.46 7.69
C ILE A 114 2.40 6.09 7.46
N GLN A 115 1.80 5.32 8.38
CA GLN A 115 0.37 4.98 8.28
C GLN A 115 -0.52 6.22 8.42
N TYR A 116 -0.16 7.13 9.32
CA TYR A 116 -0.88 8.39 9.49
C TYR A 116 -0.75 9.29 8.25
N GLU A 117 0.46 9.42 7.68
CA GLU A 117 0.68 10.13 6.42
C GLU A 117 -0.11 9.51 5.26
N GLY A 118 -0.08 8.19 5.14
CA GLY A 118 -0.84 7.46 4.12
C GLY A 118 -2.35 7.67 4.25
N TYR A 119 -2.84 7.78 5.48
CA TYR A 119 -4.23 8.12 5.78
C TYR A 119 -4.56 9.55 5.34
N LEU A 120 -3.71 10.54 5.64
CA LEU A 120 -3.94 11.92 5.24
C LEU A 120 -3.99 12.05 3.71
N ILE A 121 -2.98 11.53 3.00
CA ILE A 121 -2.86 11.68 1.53
C ILE A 121 -4.02 11.00 0.79
N ASN A 122 -4.43 9.80 1.22
CA ASN A 122 -5.40 8.99 0.48
C ASN A 122 -6.79 8.95 1.11
N ASN A 123 -6.98 9.60 2.27
CA ASN A 123 -8.18 9.54 3.11
C ASN A 123 -8.69 8.10 3.36
N LEU A 124 -7.82 7.11 3.21
CA LEU A 124 -8.13 5.68 3.30
C LEU A 124 -7.26 5.07 4.37
N ALA A 125 -7.90 4.55 5.41
CA ALA A 125 -7.29 3.67 6.40
C ALA A 125 -6.67 2.46 5.71
N GLY A 126 -5.36 2.53 5.45
CA GLY A 126 -4.51 1.37 5.20
C GLY A 126 -4.31 0.97 3.75
N SER A 127 -3.70 1.80 2.91
CA SER A 127 -3.31 1.41 1.54
C SER A 127 -2.47 0.11 1.46
N ALA A 128 -1.66 -0.22 2.48
CA ALA A 128 -0.90 -1.48 2.51
C ALA A 128 -1.75 -2.71 2.90
N SER A 129 -2.64 -2.56 3.90
CA SER A 129 -3.64 -3.58 4.26
C SER A 129 -4.63 -3.80 3.11
N ASN A 130 -5.02 -2.70 2.46
CA ASN A 130 -5.95 -2.70 1.35
C ASN A 130 -5.30 -3.32 0.11
N GLN A 131 -3.99 -3.20 -0.10
CA GLN A 131 -3.30 -3.88 -1.21
C GLN A 131 -3.33 -5.41 -1.04
N GLN A 132 -2.97 -5.94 0.14
CA GLN A 132 -3.04 -7.38 0.39
C GLN A 132 -4.49 -7.89 0.40
N ALA A 133 -5.43 -7.11 0.97
CA ALA A 133 -6.85 -7.44 0.92
C ALA A 133 -7.42 -7.39 -0.50
N ARG A 134 -6.98 -6.44 -1.34
CA ARG A 134 -7.35 -6.32 -2.76
C ARG A 134 -6.78 -7.48 -3.56
N LEU A 135 -5.50 -7.81 -3.43
CA LEU A 135 -4.91 -9.02 -4.03
C LEU A 135 -5.67 -10.28 -3.62
N LYS A 136 -6.03 -10.42 -2.34
CA LYS A 136 -6.81 -11.56 -1.85
C LYS A 136 -8.22 -11.60 -2.45
N ARG A 137 -8.90 -10.46 -2.59
CA ARG A 137 -10.21 -10.35 -3.26
C ARG A 137 -10.11 -10.76 -4.72
N VAL A 138 -9.22 -10.13 -5.49
CA VAL A 138 -9.06 -10.40 -6.93
C VAL A 138 -8.67 -11.86 -7.17
N ARG A 139 -7.76 -12.44 -6.36
CA ARG A 139 -7.43 -13.87 -6.42
C ARG A 139 -8.62 -14.76 -6.14
N THR A 140 -9.50 -14.39 -5.20
CA THR A 140 -10.71 -15.15 -4.90
C THR A 140 -11.69 -15.09 -6.08
N VAL A 141 -11.90 -13.91 -6.66
CA VAL A 141 -12.77 -13.73 -7.84
C VAL A 141 -12.25 -14.51 -9.03
N CYS A 142 -10.98 -14.31 -9.40
CA CYS A 142 -10.32 -15.04 -10.49
C CYS A 142 -10.33 -16.55 -10.24
N GLY A 143 -10.09 -16.98 -9.00
CA GLY A 143 -10.16 -18.39 -8.60
C GLY A 143 -11.56 -18.99 -8.76
N LEU A 144 -12.61 -18.24 -8.38
CA LEU A 144 -14.00 -18.66 -8.57
C LEU A 144 -14.40 -18.69 -10.05
N LEU A 145 -13.99 -17.71 -10.86
CA LEU A 145 -14.27 -17.69 -12.30
C LEU A 145 -13.56 -18.84 -13.01
N THR A 146 -12.28 -19.06 -12.66
CA THR A 146 -11.51 -20.18 -13.17
C THR A 146 -12.14 -21.49 -12.73
N GLN A 147 -12.49 -21.66 -11.46
CA GLN A 147 -13.09 -22.90 -10.94
C GLN A 147 -14.50 -23.13 -11.47
N LYS A 148 -15.31 -22.09 -11.68
CA LYS A 148 -16.61 -22.21 -12.37
C LYS A 148 -16.45 -22.67 -13.82
N GLY A 149 -15.35 -22.29 -14.50
CA GLY A 149 -14.98 -22.84 -15.81
C GLY A 149 -14.30 -24.23 -15.73
N LEU A 150 -13.60 -24.54 -14.63
CA LEU A 150 -12.79 -25.76 -14.46
C LEU A 150 -13.58 -26.95 -13.88
N VAL A 151 -14.72 -26.71 -13.26
CA VAL A 151 -15.66 -27.73 -12.78
C VAL A 151 -16.46 -28.16 -14.01
N LEU A 152 -16.21 -29.29 -14.70
CA LEU A 152 -15.51 -30.53 -14.37
C LEU A 152 -15.09 -31.21 -15.68
N ARG A 153 -14.00 -31.99 -15.69
CA ARG A 153 -13.85 -33.19 -16.56
C ARG A 153 -13.95 -33.06 -18.10
N HIS A 154 -14.21 -31.90 -18.69
CA HIS A 154 -14.54 -31.80 -20.12
C HIS A 154 -13.70 -30.75 -20.87
N SER A 155 -13.43 -31.10 -22.13
CA SER A 155 -12.94 -30.45 -23.34
C SER A 155 -12.63 -28.95 -23.47
N PHE A 156 -12.47 -28.12 -22.44
CA PHE A 156 -12.37 -26.67 -22.67
C PHE A 156 -10.92 -26.14 -22.75
N ALA A 157 -10.64 -25.28 -23.73
CA ALA A 157 -9.42 -24.49 -23.82
C ALA A 157 -9.71 -23.01 -23.55
N LEU A 158 -8.77 -22.34 -22.88
CA LEU A 158 -8.87 -20.92 -22.58
C LEU A 158 -8.21 -20.13 -23.72
N GLU A 159 -9.00 -19.32 -24.42
CA GLU A 159 -8.48 -18.40 -25.44
C GLU A 159 -8.52 -16.96 -24.92
N GLY A 160 -7.60 -16.11 -25.38
CA GLY A 160 -7.56 -14.69 -25.01
C GLY A 160 -6.93 -14.39 -23.64
N TRP A 161 -6.05 -15.26 -23.14
CA TRP A 161 -5.33 -15.01 -21.89
C TRP A 161 -4.41 -13.77 -22.03
N PRO A 162 -4.54 -12.74 -21.17
CA PRO A 162 -3.85 -11.46 -21.36
C PRO A 162 -2.36 -11.49 -21.01
N LEU A 163 -1.89 -12.51 -20.30
CA LEU A 163 -0.50 -12.61 -19.86
C LEU A 163 0.33 -13.49 -20.81
N SER A 164 1.63 -13.23 -20.88
CA SER A 164 2.55 -14.00 -21.74
C SER A 164 2.70 -15.47 -21.34
N LYS A 165 2.41 -15.79 -20.07
CA LYS A 165 2.46 -17.15 -19.52
C LYS A 165 1.20 -17.43 -18.72
N PHE A 166 0.73 -18.67 -18.81
CA PHE A 166 -0.39 -19.13 -18.01
C PHE A 166 0.08 -19.42 -16.57
N HIS A 167 -0.44 -18.64 -15.63
CA HIS A 167 -0.16 -18.77 -14.20
C HIS A 167 -1.47 -18.99 -13.45
N ALA A 168 -1.42 -19.81 -12.39
CA ALA A 168 -2.52 -19.87 -11.46
C ALA A 168 -2.68 -18.48 -10.80
N PRO A 169 -3.90 -17.97 -10.57
CA PRO A 169 -4.09 -16.66 -9.95
C PRO A 169 -3.37 -16.48 -8.60
N GLY A 170 -3.15 -17.58 -7.87
CA GLY A 170 -2.39 -17.59 -6.62
C GLY A 170 -0.89 -17.31 -6.77
N ASP A 171 -0.30 -17.64 -7.92
CA ASP A 171 1.13 -17.50 -8.20
C ASP A 171 1.49 -16.12 -8.78
N ILE A 172 0.49 -15.34 -9.20
CA ILE A 172 0.69 -13.99 -9.74
C ILE A 172 0.96 -13.03 -8.57
N SER A 173 2.15 -12.43 -8.55
CA SER A 173 2.58 -11.47 -7.53
C SER A 173 2.31 -10.01 -7.90
N SER A 174 2.20 -9.70 -9.20
CA SER A 174 1.91 -8.36 -9.70
C SER A 174 0.41 -8.06 -9.64
N ILE A 175 0.03 -6.89 -9.12
CA ILE A 175 -1.37 -6.48 -9.08
C ILE A 175 -1.90 -6.08 -10.47
N GLU A 176 -1.05 -5.46 -11.28
CA GLU A 176 -1.42 -5.00 -12.62
C GLU A 176 -1.79 -6.20 -13.51
N GLU A 177 -1.05 -7.30 -13.39
CA GLU A 177 -1.32 -8.54 -14.10
C GLU A 177 -2.63 -9.21 -13.65
N LEU A 178 -2.95 -9.14 -12.35
CA LEU A 178 -4.20 -9.66 -11.78
C LEU A 178 -5.41 -8.82 -12.21
N GLU A 179 -5.28 -7.51 -12.28
CA GLU A 179 -6.34 -6.58 -12.72
C GLU A 179 -6.60 -6.68 -14.23
N ALA A 180 -5.52 -6.84 -15.02
CA ALA A 180 -5.65 -7.13 -16.45
C ALA A 180 -6.37 -8.46 -16.68
N LEU A 181 -6.09 -9.47 -15.86
CA LEU A 181 -6.76 -10.77 -15.92
C LEU A 181 -8.25 -10.67 -15.53
N GLU A 182 -8.56 -9.99 -14.43
CA GLU A 182 -9.94 -9.75 -14.00
C GLU A 182 -10.74 -9.02 -15.09
N SER A 183 -10.18 -7.95 -15.63
CA SER A 183 -10.79 -7.18 -16.72
C SER A 183 -10.99 -8.01 -17.98
N ALA A 184 -10.03 -8.87 -18.36
CA ALA A 184 -10.16 -9.74 -19.53
C ALA A 184 -11.26 -10.79 -19.34
N LEU A 185 -11.44 -11.31 -18.12
CA LEU A 185 -12.51 -12.25 -17.79
C LEU A 185 -13.88 -11.58 -17.75
N GLU A 186 -13.99 -10.38 -17.17
CA GLU A 186 -15.26 -9.63 -17.10
C GLU A 186 -15.73 -9.14 -18.47
N ASN A 187 -14.81 -8.65 -19.30
CA ASN A 187 -15.11 -8.19 -20.65
C ASN A 187 -15.31 -9.35 -21.65
N GLY A 188 -15.13 -10.61 -21.22
CA GLY A 188 -15.25 -11.79 -22.07
C GLY A 188 -14.15 -11.94 -23.12
N VAL A 189 -13.07 -11.17 -23.03
CA VAL A 189 -11.87 -11.30 -23.89
C VAL A 189 -11.20 -12.65 -23.62
N CYS A 190 -11.19 -13.07 -22.37
CA CYS A 190 -10.71 -14.38 -21.94
C CYS A 190 -11.92 -15.29 -21.74
N CYS A 191 -12.12 -16.25 -22.66
CA CYS A 191 -13.27 -17.14 -22.65
C CYS A 191 -12.85 -18.61 -22.80
N TRP A 192 -13.65 -19.49 -22.21
CA TRP A 192 -13.48 -20.93 -22.35
C TRP A 192 -14.20 -21.38 -23.62
N ILE A 193 -13.45 -21.97 -24.54
CA ILE A 193 -13.97 -22.51 -25.80
C ILE A 193 -13.95 -24.03 -25.70
N GLU A 194 -15.05 -24.64 -26.09
CA GLU A 194 -15.14 -26.10 -26.19
C GLU A 194 -14.23 -26.58 -27.32
N GLN A 195 -13.23 -27.37 -26.97
CA GLN A 195 -12.41 -28.09 -27.94
C GLN A 195 -13.17 -29.32 -28.42
N THR A 196 -13.05 -29.58 -29.70
CA THR A 196 -13.58 -30.80 -30.30
C THR A 196 -12.72 -32.01 -29.90
N ASP A 197 -13.31 -33.21 -29.91
CA ASP A 197 -12.61 -34.46 -29.59
C ASP A 197 -11.35 -34.71 -30.44
N LYS A 198 -11.32 -34.17 -31.67
CA LYS A 198 -10.17 -34.24 -32.57
C LYS A 198 -9.00 -33.42 -32.04
N GLU A 199 -9.24 -32.18 -31.66
CA GLU A 199 -8.22 -31.27 -31.10
C GLU A 199 -7.68 -31.82 -29.77
N LEU A 200 -8.56 -32.37 -28.93
CA LEU A 200 -8.15 -33.02 -27.69
C LEU A 200 -7.19 -34.19 -27.91
N LYS A 201 -7.42 -34.99 -28.96
CA LYS A 201 -6.54 -36.11 -29.31
C LYS A 201 -5.17 -35.62 -29.77
N GLU A 202 -5.12 -34.60 -30.62
CA GLU A 202 -3.87 -34.00 -31.09
C GLU A 202 -3.07 -33.37 -29.95
N VAL A 203 -3.73 -32.66 -29.02
CA VAL A 203 -3.09 -32.07 -27.84
C VAL A 203 -2.53 -33.17 -26.93
N ARG A 204 -3.27 -34.27 -26.72
CA ARG A 204 -2.80 -35.42 -25.94
C ARG A 204 -1.56 -36.05 -26.56
N GLU A 205 -1.57 -36.28 -27.87
CA GLU A 205 -0.42 -36.84 -28.60
C GLU A 205 0.81 -35.92 -28.52
N ARG A 206 0.62 -34.59 -28.63
CA ARG A 206 1.70 -33.60 -28.46
C ARG A 206 2.30 -33.64 -27.05
N MET A 207 1.47 -33.72 -26.02
CA MET A 207 1.91 -33.80 -24.62
C MET A 207 2.67 -35.10 -24.33
N GLU A 208 2.22 -36.22 -24.89
CA GLU A 208 2.92 -37.51 -24.78
C GLU A 208 4.26 -37.52 -25.50
N ALA A 209 4.34 -36.91 -26.69
CA ALA A 209 5.59 -36.74 -27.42
C ALA A 209 6.60 -35.90 -26.61
N GLN A 210 6.17 -34.78 -26.01
CA GLN A 210 7.02 -33.96 -25.14
C GLN A 210 7.51 -34.71 -23.90
N LYS A 211 6.66 -35.54 -23.26
CA LYS A 211 7.07 -36.40 -22.14
C LYS A 211 8.15 -37.39 -22.54
N LYS A 212 8.05 -37.99 -23.74
CA LYS A 212 9.07 -38.92 -24.27
C LYS A 212 10.42 -38.22 -24.52
N VAL A 213 10.41 -36.99 -25.02
CA VAL A 213 11.62 -36.17 -25.22
C VAL A 213 12.29 -35.84 -23.87
N ARG A 214 11.50 -35.43 -22.87
CA ARG A 214 12.02 -35.10 -21.52
C ARG A 214 12.64 -36.30 -20.82
N LYS A 215 12.07 -37.50 -20.94
CA LYS A 215 12.63 -38.74 -20.37
C LYS A 215 13.98 -39.14 -20.99
N LYS A 216 14.24 -38.82 -22.26
CA LYS A 216 15.51 -39.12 -22.93
C LYS A 216 16.64 -38.15 -22.59
N LYS A 217 16.34 -37.01 -21.96
CA LYS A 217 17.31 -35.93 -21.68
C LYS A 217 17.76 -35.88 -20.22
N ALA A 218 17.45 -36.90 -19.40
CA ALA A 218 17.99 -37.04 -18.05
C ALA A 218 19.36 -37.76 -18.14
N PRO A 219 20.49 -37.10 -17.81
CA PRO A 219 21.78 -37.77 -17.76
C PRO A 219 22.00 -38.51 -16.43
N VAL A 220 22.73 -39.61 -16.59
CA VAL A 220 23.36 -40.50 -15.61
C VAL A 220 23.91 -39.72 -14.40
N LYS A 221 23.54 -40.14 -13.19
CA LYS A 221 24.28 -39.80 -11.97
C LYS A 221 25.55 -40.65 -11.98
N GLU A 222 26.71 -40.00 -12.05
CA GLU A 222 27.98 -40.63 -11.71
C GLU A 222 28.04 -40.82 -10.19
N ASP A 223 28.28 -42.06 -9.78
CA ASP A 223 28.54 -42.46 -8.40
C ASP A 223 29.90 -41.89 -7.97
N VAL A 224 29.88 -40.90 -7.08
CA VAL A 224 31.07 -40.44 -6.37
C VAL A 224 31.06 -41.05 -4.97
N SER A 225 32.11 -41.82 -4.75
CA SER A 225 32.45 -42.71 -3.64
C SER A 225 32.64 -42.03 -2.29
N ASP A 226 32.38 -42.83 -1.26
CA ASP A 226 32.59 -42.62 0.16
C ASP A 226 34.00 -42.11 0.54
N SER A 227 34.05 -41.13 1.45
CA SER A 227 35.16 -41.00 2.39
C SER A 227 34.64 -40.50 3.73
N GLU A 228 34.86 -41.33 4.74
CA GLU A 228 34.56 -41.15 6.15
C GLU A 228 35.26 -39.91 6.75
N THR A 229 34.54 -39.16 7.59
CA THR A 229 35.14 -38.50 8.77
C THR A 229 34.09 -38.35 9.86
N SER A 230 34.33 -39.04 10.97
CA SER A 230 33.78 -38.85 12.30
C SER A 230 34.10 -37.47 12.87
N ASP A 231 33.18 -36.80 13.57
CA ASP A 231 33.39 -36.39 14.98
C ASP A 231 32.12 -35.82 15.65
N ALA A 232 32.15 -35.83 16.98
CA ALA A 232 31.10 -35.71 17.98
C ALA A 232 30.35 -34.36 18.10
N GLY A 233 29.18 -34.39 18.75
CA GLY A 233 28.52 -33.16 19.24
C GLY A 233 27.11 -33.33 19.83
N SER A 234 27.04 -33.52 21.15
CA SER A 234 25.84 -33.56 22.01
C SER A 234 24.88 -32.37 21.88
N GLY A 235 23.58 -32.58 22.13
CA GLY A 235 22.64 -31.47 22.33
C GLY A 235 21.17 -31.85 22.60
N SER A 236 20.88 -32.23 23.84
CA SER A 236 19.58 -32.24 24.54
C SER A 236 18.55 -31.19 24.09
N GLY A 237 17.26 -31.54 24.10
CA GLY A 237 16.23 -30.57 24.53
C GLY A 237 14.83 -30.67 23.93
N ASN A 238 13.94 -31.35 24.64
CA ASN A 238 12.52 -31.00 24.88
C ASN A 238 11.55 -30.77 23.71
N THR A 239 10.70 -31.76 23.47
CA THR A 239 9.33 -31.60 22.93
C THR A 239 8.28 -31.60 24.05
N PRO A 240 7.36 -30.61 24.12
CA PRO A 240 6.12 -30.75 24.89
C PRO A 240 4.93 -31.20 24.00
N PRO A 241 3.86 -31.76 24.61
CA PRO A 241 2.87 -32.57 23.91
C PRO A 241 1.75 -31.72 23.28
N ARG A 242 1.29 -32.15 22.10
CA ARG A 242 0.15 -31.55 21.41
C ARG A 242 -1.15 -32.17 21.95
N SER A 243 -1.94 -31.34 22.63
CA SER A 243 -3.23 -31.68 23.25
C SER A 243 -4.35 -31.91 22.22
N LYS A 244 -5.34 -32.66 22.69
CA LYS A 244 -6.48 -33.26 21.99
C LYS A 244 -7.57 -32.25 21.60
N MET A 245 -8.30 -32.63 20.53
CA MET A 245 -9.74 -32.46 20.26
C MET A 245 -10.47 -31.20 20.76
N CYS A 246 -11.16 -30.49 19.86
CA CYS A 246 -12.64 -30.61 19.77
C CYS A 246 -13.22 -29.82 18.58
N THR A 247 -14.07 -30.52 17.84
CA THR A 247 -15.21 -30.07 17.02
C THR A 247 -16.04 -28.95 17.65
N VAL A 248 -16.41 -27.92 16.87
CA VAL A 248 -17.67 -27.16 17.05
C VAL A 248 -18.19 -26.62 15.70
N SER A 249 -19.38 -27.15 15.35
CA SER A 249 -20.52 -26.62 14.59
C SER A 249 -20.34 -25.77 13.33
N ARG A 250 -20.78 -26.36 12.21
CA ARG A 250 -21.48 -25.65 11.12
C ARG A 250 -22.77 -25.04 11.66
N SER A 251 -22.88 -23.72 11.64
CA SER A 251 -24.16 -23.01 11.64
C SER A 251 -24.57 -22.73 10.20
N VAL A 252 -25.80 -23.15 9.91
CA VAL A 252 -26.57 -22.90 8.71
C VAL A 252 -26.79 -21.40 8.55
N VAL A 253 -26.39 -20.84 7.41
CA VAL A 253 -27.05 -19.66 6.85
C VAL A 253 -27.52 -20.04 5.47
N SER A 254 -28.81 -20.36 5.43
CA SER A 254 -29.65 -20.39 4.23
C SER A 254 -29.54 -19.03 3.52
N LEU A 255 -29.04 -19.03 2.30
CA LEU A 255 -29.32 -17.99 1.31
C LEU A 255 -29.71 -18.68 0.01
N GLN A 256 -30.84 -19.38 0.09
CA GLN A 256 -31.60 -19.93 -1.03
C GLN A 256 -32.36 -18.84 -1.81
N ARG A 257 -31.84 -17.60 -1.85
CA ARG A 257 -32.43 -16.48 -2.56
C ARG A 257 -31.35 -15.57 -3.12
N LEU A 258 -30.71 -16.01 -4.20
CA LEU A 258 -30.50 -15.14 -5.37
C LEU A 258 -30.28 -15.95 -6.66
N SER A 259 -30.90 -17.13 -6.75
CA SER A 259 -31.06 -17.92 -7.98
C SER A 259 -32.09 -17.30 -8.96
N ILE A 260 -32.38 -15.99 -8.84
CA ILE A 260 -33.46 -15.32 -9.59
C ILE A 260 -32.91 -14.23 -10.53
N LEU A 261 -31.63 -13.84 -10.45
CA LEU A 261 -31.06 -12.77 -11.28
C LEU A 261 -30.15 -13.22 -12.44
N ILE A 262 -29.85 -14.52 -12.58
CA ILE A 262 -29.04 -15.03 -13.70
C ILE A 262 -29.90 -15.77 -14.75
N ALA A 263 -31.16 -16.08 -14.44
CA ALA A 263 -32.08 -16.75 -15.36
C ALA A 263 -32.71 -15.83 -16.43
N MET A 264 -32.35 -14.53 -16.48
CA MET A 264 -32.96 -13.57 -17.40
C MET A 264 -32.01 -12.95 -18.44
N PHE A 265 -30.72 -13.32 -18.48
CA PHE A 265 -29.76 -12.67 -19.39
C PHE A 265 -29.18 -13.55 -20.51
N TRP A 266 -29.67 -14.79 -20.68
CA TRP A 266 -29.26 -15.68 -21.78
C TRP A 266 -30.47 -16.34 -22.44
N MET A 267 -31.45 -15.51 -22.79
CA MET A 267 -32.43 -15.77 -23.84
C MET A 267 -32.37 -14.59 -24.82
N HIS A 268 -31.29 -14.55 -25.60
CA HIS A 268 -31.25 -13.99 -26.96
C HIS A 268 -29.99 -14.43 -27.69
#